data_AF-A0A9P0PM79-F1
#
_entry.id   AF-A0A9P0PM79-F1
#
_cell.length_a   1.000
_cell.length_b   1.000
_cell.length_c   1.000
_cell.angle_alpha   90.00
_cell.angle_beta   90.00
_cell.angle_gamma   90.00
#
_symmetry.space_group_name_H-M   'P 1'
#
loop_
_entity.id
_entity.type
_entity.pdbx_description
1 polymer ?
#
loop_
_entity_poly.entity_id
_entity_poly.type
_entity_poly.pdbx_seq_one_letter_code
_entity_poly.pdbx_strand_id
1 'polypeptide(L)'
;MDGLNLDVTQGDSFGFEKYSMCKALNMVQSARRAFASNKTRSTKFRKTQLKELVKFLEKEEKALCTAVYDDLKKPKAETILHEILTVIKEAREAVNSLQSWMSLME
;
A
#
# COMPACT_ATOMS: atom_id res chain seq x y z
N MET A 1 -1.45 36.76 4.61
CA MET A 1 -0.12 36.18 4.29
C MET A 1 -0.41 34.99 3.41
N ASP A 2 -0.75 35.34 2.18
CA ASP A 2 -1.18 34.44 1.13
C ASP A 2 0.02 34.29 0.21
N GLY A 3 0.57 33.10 0.16
CA GLY A 3 1.79 32.88 -0.59
C GLY A 3 2.42 31.57 -0.17
N LEU A 4 2.00 30.49 -0.84
CA LEU A 4 2.85 29.45 -1.41
C LEU A 4 1.96 28.49 -2.21
N ASN A 5 1.29 29.02 -3.25
CA ASN A 5 0.86 28.20 -4.38
C ASN A 5 2.10 27.93 -5.23
N LEU A 6 2.91 26.94 -4.82
CA LEU A 6 3.88 26.32 -5.71
C LEU A 6 3.12 25.32 -6.58
N ASP A 7 2.48 25.86 -7.64
CA ASP A 7 2.07 25.05 -8.76
C ASP A 7 3.33 24.62 -9.50
N VAL A 8 3.85 23.45 -9.16
CA VAL A 8 4.97 22.84 -9.87
C VAL A 8 4.40 22.24 -11.16
N THR A 9 3.98 23.05 -12.12
CA THR A 9 3.60 22.58 -13.46
C THR A 9 4.86 22.29 -14.26
N GLN A 10 5.31 21.04 -14.18
CA GLN A 10 6.19 20.47 -15.19
C GLN A 10 5.74 19.02 -15.36
N GLY A 11 5.07 18.75 -16.46
CA GLY A 11 4.52 17.43 -16.77
C GLY A 11 5.65 16.49 -17.13
N ASP A 12 5.91 15.54 -16.23
CA ASP A 12 6.68 14.34 -16.47
C ASP A 12 5.86 13.47 -17.44
N SER A 13 6.51 12.90 -18.46
CA SER A 13 5.91 12.06 -19.51
C SER A 13 5.26 10.74 -19.02
N PHE A 14 5.14 10.55 -17.71
CA PHE A 14 4.72 9.33 -17.05
C PHE A 14 3.25 9.32 -16.57
N GLY A 15 2.45 10.36 -16.85
CA GLY A 15 1.01 10.33 -16.57
C GLY A 15 0.65 10.24 -15.08
N PHE A 16 1.60 10.44 -14.17
CA PHE A 16 1.30 10.57 -12.75
C PHE A 16 0.61 11.91 -12.49
N GLU A 17 -0.61 11.83 -11.95
CA GLU A 17 -1.32 13.01 -11.47
C GLU A 17 -0.47 13.70 -10.40
N LYS A 18 0.03 14.89 -10.70
CA LYS A 18 0.95 15.61 -9.83
C LYS A 18 0.25 15.94 -8.51
N TYR A 19 0.81 15.46 -7.40
CA TYR A 19 0.21 15.71 -6.08
C TYR A 19 0.36 17.18 -5.71
N SER A 20 -0.75 17.92 -5.64
CA SER A 20 -0.78 19.21 -4.94
C SER A 20 -0.42 18.99 -3.46
N MET A 21 0.34 19.92 -2.88
CA MET A 21 0.70 19.91 -1.45
C MET A 21 -0.55 19.75 -0.55
N CYS A 22 -1.67 20.35 -0.95
CA CYS A 22 -2.96 20.21 -0.26
C CYS A 22 -3.49 18.76 -0.26
N LYS A 23 -3.31 18.01 -1.36
CA LYS A 23 -3.74 16.59 -1.48
C LYS A 23 -2.92 15.69 -0.55
N ALA A 24 -1.60 15.91 -0.50
CA ALA A 24 -0.71 15.18 0.40
C ALA A 24 -1.04 15.47 1.88
N LEU A 25 -1.25 16.74 2.25
CA LEU A 25 -1.63 17.12 3.61
C LEU A 25 -2.95 16.47 4.06
N ASN A 26 -3.96 16.46 3.18
CA ASN A 26 -5.26 15.82 3.46
C ASN A 26 -5.15 14.31 3.69
N MET A 27 -4.29 13.62 2.92
CA MET A 27 -4.02 12.20 3.09
C MET A 27 -3.36 11.91 4.44
N VAL A 28 -2.36 12.70 4.83
CA VAL A 28 -1.69 12.58 6.15
C VAL A 28 -2.67 12.80 7.29
N GLN A 29 -3.49 13.85 7.22
CA GLN A 29 -4.49 14.13 8.26
C GLN A 29 -5.53 13.00 8.38
N SER A 30 -5.92 12.40 7.26
CA SER A 30 -6.86 11.28 7.25
C SER A 30 -6.27 10.02 7.88
N ALA A 31 -5.01 9.71 7.59
CA ALA A 31 -4.28 8.61 8.25
C ALA A 31 -4.14 8.84 9.76
N ARG A 32 -3.81 10.07 10.20
CA ARG A 32 -3.73 10.44 11.63
C ARG A 32 -5.06 10.28 12.34
N ARG A 33 -6.17 10.76 11.74
CA ARG A 33 -7.53 10.58 12.29
C ARG A 33 -7.91 9.10 12.39
N ALA A 34 -7.59 8.31 11.37
CA ALA A 34 -7.81 6.86 11.37
C ALA A 34 -7.03 6.14 12.47
N PHE A 35 -5.80 6.56 12.75
CA PHE A 35 -5.00 6.00 13.85
C PHE A 35 -5.54 6.42 15.22
N ALA A 36 -5.83 7.72 15.40
CA ALA A 36 -6.35 8.28 16.65
C ALA A 36 -7.72 7.68 17.04
N SER A 37 -8.53 7.23 16.08
CA SER A 37 -9.80 6.55 16.36
C SER A 37 -9.66 5.12 16.87
N ASN A 38 -8.43 4.60 17.00
CA ASN A 38 -8.13 3.22 17.42
C ASN A 38 -8.75 2.11 16.55
N LYS A 39 -9.35 2.45 15.39
CA LYS A 39 -10.00 1.43 14.53
C LYS A 39 -9.04 0.35 14.05
N THR A 40 -7.75 0.69 13.92
CA THR A 40 -6.69 -0.22 13.46
C THR A 40 -6.03 -1.02 14.58
N ARG A 41 -6.43 -0.82 15.85
CA ARG A 41 -5.80 -1.44 17.02
C ARG A 41 -6.12 -2.92 17.16
N SER A 42 -7.35 -3.34 16.81
CA SER A 42 -7.77 -4.73 17.05
C SER A 42 -7.03 -5.73 16.16
N THR A 43 -6.67 -6.89 16.72
CA THR A 43 -6.07 -7.99 15.95
C THR A 43 -6.99 -8.42 14.80
N LYS A 44 -8.31 -8.45 15.04
CA LYS A 44 -9.31 -8.80 14.02
C LYS A 44 -9.22 -7.88 12.81
N PHE A 45 -9.21 -6.56 13.02
CA PHE A 45 -9.09 -5.58 11.93
C PHE A 45 -7.82 -5.82 11.12
N ARG A 46 -6.66 -5.93 11.80
CA ARG A 46 -5.36 -6.13 11.14
C ARG A 46 -5.31 -7.42 10.34
N LYS A 47 -5.80 -8.54 10.90
CA LYS A 47 -5.90 -9.82 10.16
C LYS A 47 -6.82 -9.70 8.94
N THR A 48 -7.95 -9.00 9.07
CA THR A 48 -8.84 -8.74 7.93
C THR A 48 -8.11 -7.95 6.84
N GLN A 49 -7.39 -6.88 7.17
CA GLN A 49 -6.66 -6.10 6.16
C GLN A 49 -5.58 -6.93 5.44
N LEU A 50 -4.83 -7.76 6.16
CA LEU A 50 -3.82 -8.65 5.56
C LEU A 50 -4.46 -9.70 4.62
N LYS A 51 -5.62 -10.25 5.00
CA LYS A 51 -6.36 -11.18 4.14
C LYS A 51 -6.90 -10.51 2.88
N GLU A 52 -7.39 -9.28 3.00
CA GLU A 52 -7.83 -8.51 1.82
C GLU A 52 -6.65 -8.13 0.91
N LEU A 53 -5.46 -7.86 1.47
CA LEU A 53 -4.25 -7.67 0.67
C LEU A 53 -3.90 -8.93 -0.15
N VAL A 54 -3.95 -10.12 0.47
CA VAL A 54 -3.71 -11.38 -0.24
C VAL A 54 -4.72 -11.57 -1.37
N LYS A 55 -6.02 -11.35 -1.11
CA LYS A 55 -7.07 -11.43 -2.14
C LYS A 55 -6.86 -10.44 -3.27
N PHE A 56 -6.45 -9.21 -2.97
CA PHE A 56 -6.15 -8.19 -3.97
C PHE A 56 -5.02 -8.64 -4.89
N LEU A 57 -3.92 -9.14 -4.32
CA LEU A 57 -2.76 -9.62 -5.09
C LEU A 57 -3.11 -10.81 -5.99
N GLU A 58 -3.90 -11.76 -5.49
CA GLU A 58 -4.38 -12.91 -6.27
C GLU A 58 -5.34 -12.47 -7.38
N LYS A 59 -6.24 -11.51 -7.11
CA LYS A 59 -7.23 -11.00 -8.07
C LYS A 59 -6.58 -10.18 -9.18
N GLU A 60 -5.63 -9.31 -8.84
CA GLU A 60 -5.02 -8.34 -9.76
C GLU A 60 -3.68 -8.82 -10.34
N GLU A 61 -3.31 -10.11 -10.17
CA GLU A 61 -2.02 -10.66 -10.60
C GLU A 61 -1.65 -10.27 -12.04
N LYS A 62 -2.61 -10.40 -12.97
CA LYS A 62 -2.39 -10.07 -14.39
C LYS A 62 -2.14 -8.58 -14.60
N ALA A 63 -2.93 -7.71 -13.95
CA ALA A 63 -2.79 -6.27 -14.09
C ALA A 63 -1.45 -5.79 -13.50
N LEU A 64 -1.05 -6.35 -12.35
CA LEU A 64 0.24 -6.10 -11.73
C LEU A 64 1.40 -6.56 -12.62
N CYS A 65 1.32 -7.75 -13.21
CA CYS A 65 2.35 -8.22 -14.15
C CYS A 65 2.49 -7.31 -15.37
N THR A 66 1.37 -6.84 -15.94
CA THR A 66 1.40 -5.89 -17.05
C THR A 66 2.05 -4.57 -16.64
N ALA A 67 1.62 -3.98 -15.53
CA ALA A 67 2.17 -2.72 -15.03
C ALA A 67 3.69 -2.81 -14.77
N VAL A 68 4.13 -3.87 -14.10
CA VAL A 68 5.55 -4.10 -13.81
C VAL A 68 6.36 -4.31 -15.10
N TYR A 69 5.79 -4.97 -16.11
CA TYR A 69 6.44 -5.09 -17.41
C TYR A 69 6.50 -3.75 -18.15
N ASP A 70 5.45 -2.95 -18.06
CA ASP A 70 5.40 -1.63 -18.71
C ASP A 70 6.45 -0.69 -18.12
N ASP A 71 6.60 -0.68 -16.80
CA ASP A 71 7.56 0.17 -16.07
C ASP A 71 9.00 -0.37 -16.12
N LEU A 72 9.20 -1.67 -15.86
CA LEU A 72 10.53 -2.25 -15.59
C LEU A 72 10.98 -3.29 -16.63
N LYS A 73 10.11 -3.66 -17.58
CA LYS A 73 10.35 -4.72 -18.58
C LYS A 73 10.68 -6.09 -17.99
N LYS A 74 10.27 -6.31 -16.73
CA LYS A 74 10.48 -7.58 -16.02
C LYS A 74 9.50 -8.64 -16.52
N PRO A 75 9.97 -9.87 -16.82
CA PRO A 75 9.10 -10.91 -17.34
C PRO A 75 8.09 -11.40 -16.28
N LYS A 76 6.90 -11.76 -16.74
CA LYS A 76 5.76 -12.19 -15.89
C LYS A 76 6.16 -13.21 -14.80
N ALA A 77 6.93 -14.24 -15.16
CA ALA A 77 7.31 -15.29 -14.21
C ALA A 77 8.12 -14.73 -13.03
N GLU A 78 9.03 -13.80 -13.30
CA GLU A 78 9.86 -13.18 -12.28
C GLU A 78 9.04 -12.22 -11.41
N THR A 79 8.11 -11.46 -12.00
CA THR A 79 7.17 -10.62 -11.24
C THR A 79 6.30 -11.46 -10.31
N ILE A 80 5.74 -12.57 -10.78
CA ILE A 80 4.92 -13.46 -9.94
C ILE A 80 5.76 -14.01 -8.79
N LEU A 81 6.93 -14.57 -9.08
CA LEU A 81 7.76 -15.23 -8.06
C LEU A 81 8.29 -14.24 -7.02
N HIS A 82 8.82 -13.10 -7.44
CA HIS A 82 9.58 -12.22 -6.55
C HIS A 82 8.78 -11.05 -5.99
N GLU A 83 7.69 -10.62 -6.63
CA GLU A 83 6.91 -9.46 -6.18
C GLU A 83 5.54 -9.85 -5.63
N ILE A 84 4.84 -10.76 -6.30
CA ILE A 84 3.47 -11.12 -5.90
C ILE A 84 3.49 -12.22 -4.82
N LEU A 85 4.11 -13.36 -5.11
CA LEU A 85 4.11 -14.52 -4.20
C LEU A 85 4.90 -14.25 -2.91
N THR A 86 5.99 -13.48 -2.98
CA THR A 86 6.74 -13.04 -1.79
C THR A 86 5.82 -12.28 -0.83
N VAL A 87 5.08 -11.29 -1.33
CA VAL A 87 4.19 -10.47 -0.50
C VAL A 87 3.01 -11.29 0.02
N ILE A 88 2.43 -12.18 -0.80
CA ILE A 88 1.38 -13.10 -0.33
C ILE A 88 1.89 -13.98 0.81
N LYS A 89 3.09 -14.54 0.68
CA LYS A 89 3.71 -15.40 1.70
C LYS A 89 3.92 -14.63 3.00
N GLU A 90 4.50 -13.44 2.93
CA GLU A 90 4.73 -12.60 4.11
C GLU A 90 3.43 -12.14 4.77
N ALA A 91 2.42 -11.77 3.99
CA ALA A 91 1.11 -11.38 4.52
C ALA A 91 0.41 -12.56 5.23
N ARG A 92 0.50 -13.78 4.68
CA ARG A 92 -0.04 -15.00 5.31
C ARG A 92 0.70 -15.34 6.59
N GLU A 93 2.03 -15.24 6.59
CA GLU A 93 2.84 -15.41 7.80
C GLU A 93 2.45 -14.39 8.88
N ALA A 94 2.32 -13.11 8.49
CA ALA A 94 1.84 -12.07 9.38
C ALA A 94 0.46 -12.40 9.96
N VAL A 95 -0.50 -12.93 9.19
CA VAL A 95 -1.83 -13.33 9.72
C VAL A 95 -1.72 -14.39 10.82
N ASN A 96 -0.80 -15.35 10.67
CA ASN A 96 -0.61 -16.44 11.62
C ASN A 96 0.08 -15.95 12.89
N SER A 97 1.14 -15.17 12.73
CA SER A 97 2.02 -14.71 13.81
C SER A 97 1.56 -13.41 14.48
N LEU A 98 0.58 -12.69 13.92
CA LEU A 98 0.17 -11.38 14.44
C LEU A 98 -0.24 -11.40 15.92
N GLN A 99 -0.91 -12.46 16.36
CA GLN A 99 -1.39 -12.54 17.74
C GLN A 99 -0.24 -12.63 18.75
N SER A 100 0.82 -13.39 18.43
CA SER A 100 2.00 -13.52 19.30
C SER A 100 2.86 -12.25 19.26
N TRP A 101 2.97 -11.60 18.11
CA TRP A 101 3.68 -10.32 18.01
C TRP A 101 2.98 -9.21 18.80
N MET A 102 1.65 -9.25 18.85
CA MET A 102 0.86 -8.31 19.65
C MET A 102 0.82 -8.65 21.14
N SER A 103 1.23 -9.86 21.55
CA SER A 103 1.21 -10.27 22.96
C SER A 103 2.43 -9.83 23.77
N LEU A 104 3.32 -9.01 23.21
CA LEU A 104 4.44 -8.40 23.95
C LEU A 104 4.11 -6.96 24.38
N MET A 105 3.29 -6.87 25.43
CA MET A 105 3.34 -5.84 26.47
C MET A 105 2.82 -6.50 27.75
N GLU A 106 3.61 -7.43 28.29
CA GLU A 106 3.64 -7.69 29.74
C GLU A 106 4.78 -6.85 30.35
#